data_AF-A0A4R9JD52-F1
#
_entry.id   AF-A0A4R9JD52-F1
#
_cell.length_a   1.000
_cell.length_b   1.000
_cell.length_c   1.000
_cell.angle_alpha   90.00
_cell.angle_beta   90.00
_cell.angle_gamma   90.00
#
_symmetry.space_group_name_H-M   'P 1'
#
loop_
_entity.id
_entity.type
_entity.pdbx_description
1 polymer ?
#
loop_
_entity_poly.entity_id
_entity_poly.type
_entity_poly.pdbx_seq_one_letter_code
_entity_poly.pdbx_strand_id
1 'polypeptide(L)'
;MEVKFDISNAELTDSDKDIIKSSLGLTNNVELKKSLEKIAKASFLEYRKMFIERGVPTKADEVLQEKLFYLIKHYFIEKLPTEAGISTIFQLTPSSSKTLLKNTISRYRIHLEEIIRNSIKEVLGDIERTDDKVKIVIQSDNIKDQINMVIAQKKPTLKKLISVKSSAGQYECPKDTFAFLESEFL
;
A
#
# COMPACT_ATOMS: atom_id res chain seq x y z
N MET A 1 11.09 -22.46 -14.25
CA MET A 1 10.84 -21.96 -15.60
C MET A 1 11.34 -20.53 -15.67
N GLU A 2 12.12 -20.18 -16.69
CA GLU A 2 12.62 -18.82 -16.92
C GLU A 2 11.90 -18.26 -18.15
N VAL A 3 11.35 -17.04 -18.05
CA VAL A 3 10.68 -16.32 -19.16
C VAL A 3 11.40 -14.99 -19.32
N LYS A 4 11.91 -14.71 -20.53
CA LYS A 4 12.58 -13.46 -20.89
C LYS A 4 11.86 -12.82 -22.07
N PHE A 5 11.87 -11.50 -22.12
CA PHE A 5 11.39 -10.72 -23.24
C PHE A 5 12.38 -9.58 -23.48
N ASP A 6 12.61 -9.28 -24.76
CA ASP A 6 13.44 -8.16 -25.16
C ASP A 6 12.55 -6.92 -25.32
N ILE A 7 13.03 -5.77 -24.85
CA ILE A 7 12.37 -4.47 -25.03
C ILE A 7 13.32 -3.61 -25.84
N SER A 8 12.88 -3.18 -27.01
CA SER A 8 13.64 -2.27 -27.85
C SER A 8 13.59 -0.83 -27.30
N ASN A 9 14.54 0.01 -27.71
CA ASN A 9 14.50 1.44 -27.38
C ASN A 9 13.28 2.17 -27.98
N ALA A 10 12.62 1.60 -28.99
CA ALA A 10 11.38 2.15 -29.52
C ALA A 10 10.16 1.85 -28.63
N GLU A 11 10.20 0.76 -27.86
CA GLU A 11 9.13 0.37 -26.93
C GLU A 11 9.31 0.98 -25.53
N LEU A 12 10.56 1.27 -25.13
CA LEU A 12 10.88 1.94 -23.88
C LEU A 12 12.04 2.92 -24.09
N THR A 13 11.71 4.16 -24.39
CA THR A 13 12.69 5.22 -24.63
C THR A 13 13.40 5.63 -23.34
N ASP A 14 14.52 6.34 -23.44
CA ASP A 14 15.20 6.86 -22.25
C ASP A 14 14.35 7.92 -21.52
N SER A 15 13.53 8.67 -22.26
CA SER A 15 12.54 9.59 -21.68
C SER A 15 11.50 8.84 -20.84
N ASP A 16 10.99 7.70 -21.32
CA ASP A 16 10.04 6.88 -20.56
C ASP A 16 10.69 6.33 -19.29
N LYS A 17 11.94 5.88 -19.37
CA LYS A 17 12.71 5.42 -18.21
C LYS A 17 12.86 6.52 -17.16
N ASP A 18 13.13 7.75 -17.58
CA ASP A 18 13.26 8.90 -16.68
C ASP A 18 11.94 9.27 -16.01
N ILE A 19 10.82 9.24 -16.76
CA ILE A 19 9.48 9.43 -16.20
C ILE A 19 9.18 8.34 -15.17
N ILE A 20 9.39 7.06 -15.50
CA ILE A 20 9.12 5.94 -14.60
C ILE A 20 9.98 6.03 -13.34
N LYS A 21 11.27 6.37 -13.46
CA LYS A 21 12.16 6.57 -12.30
C LYS A 21 11.62 7.67 -11.39
N SER A 22 11.27 8.83 -11.95
CA SER A 22 10.72 9.96 -11.20
C SER A 22 9.40 9.57 -10.50
N SER A 23 8.49 8.94 -11.23
CA SER A 23 7.19 8.47 -10.72
C SER A 23 7.31 7.45 -9.58
N LEU A 24 8.29 6.56 -9.64
CA LEU A 24 8.48 5.52 -8.64
C LEU A 24 9.50 5.89 -7.55
N GLY A 25 10.09 7.11 -7.61
CA GLY A 25 11.11 7.55 -6.66
C GLY A 25 12.42 6.76 -6.76
N LEU A 26 12.76 6.25 -7.94
CA LEU A 26 13.94 5.42 -8.17
C LEU A 26 15.13 6.30 -8.58
N THR A 27 16.31 5.96 -8.06
CA THR A 27 17.52 6.79 -8.22
C THR A 27 18.39 6.37 -9.39
N ASN A 28 18.31 5.10 -9.81
CA ASN A 28 19.25 4.54 -10.77
C ASN A 28 18.62 3.44 -11.66
N ASN A 29 19.33 3.06 -12.73
CA ASN A 29 18.85 2.09 -13.71
C ASN A 29 18.79 0.65 -13.16
N VAL A 30 19.54 0.32 -12.11
CA VAL A 30 19.49 -1.01 -11.46
C VAL A 30 18.17 -1.15 -10.70
N GLU A 31 17.77 -0.12 -9.96
CA GLU A 31 16.46 -0.04 -9.30
C GLU A 31 15.33 -0.06 -10.32
N LEU A 32 15.43 0.72 -11.39
CA LEU A 32 14.46 0.71 -12.49
C LEU A 32 14.25 -0.69 -13.03
N LYS A 33 15.33 -1.39 -13.39
CA LYS A 33 15.25 -2.75 -13.92
C LYS A 33 14.54 -3.70 -12.94
N LYS A 34 14.94 -3.70 -11.66
CA LYS A 34 14.31 -4.54 -10.63
C LYS A 34 12.82 -4.23 -10.45
N SER A 35 12.44 -2.95 -10.49
CA SER A 35 11.05 -2.52 -10.40
C SER A 35 10.23 -2.98 -11.61
N LEU A 36 10.77 -2.81 -12.83
CA LEU A 36 10.12 -3.29 -14.05
C LEU A 36 9.95 -4.81 -14.07
N GLU A 37 10.95 -5.58 -13.61
CA GLU A 37 10.84 -7.04 -13.48
C GLU A 37 9.70 -7.45 -12.54
N LYS A 38 9.57 -6.76 -11.39
CA LYS A 38 8.48 -6.99 -10.43
C LYS A 38 7.11 -6.62 -11.02
N ILE A 39 7.01 -5.50 -11.72
CA ILE A 39 5.78 -5.04 -12.37
C ILE A 39 5.38 -6.01 -13.49
N ALA A 40 6.32 -6.40 -14.35
CA ALA A 40 6.09 -7.39 -15.41
C ALA A 40 5.61 -8.72 -14.84
N LYS A 41 6.21 -9.18 -13.74
CA LYS A 41 5.74 -10.37 -13.01
C LYS A 41 4.32 -10.18 -12.47
N ALA A 42 4.00 -9.02 -11.89
CA ALA A 42 2.66 -8.71 -11.40
C ALA A 42 1.62 -8.77 -12.53
N SER A 43 1.89 -8.12 -13.66
CA SER A 43 1.03 -8.12 -14.85
C SER A 43 0.87 -9.53 -15.45
N PHE A 44 1.95 -10.31 -15.52
CA PHE A 44 1.87 -11.69 -15.98
C PHE A 44 0.96 -12.54 -15.08
N LEU A 45 1.05 -12.37 -13.76
CA LEU A 45 0.25 -13.14 -12.80
C LEU A 45 -1.24 -12.75 -12.84
N GLU A 46 -1.56 -11.51 -13.21
CA GLU A 46 -2.92 -11.08 -13.54
C GLU A 46 -3.46 -11.88 -14.74
N TYR A 47 -2.74 -11.92 -15.86
CA TYR A 47 -3.15 -12.72 -17.03
C TYR A 47 -3.20 -14.21 -16.72
N ARG A 48 -2.24 -14.73 -15.94
CA ARG A 48 -2.22 -16.13 -15.50
C ARG A 48 -3.51 -16.50 -14.78
N LYS A 49 -4.02 -15.62 -13.92
CA LYS A 49 -5.29 -15.82 -13.20
C LYS A 49 -6.44 -16.04 -14.17
N MET A 50 -6.52 -15.24 -15.25
CA MET A 50 -7.59 -15.34 -16.24
C MET A 50 -7.64 -16.71 -16.96
N PHE A 51 -6.49 -17.39 -17.09
CA PHE A 51 -6.45 -18.74 -17.65
C PHE A 51 -6.89 -19.84 -16.68
N ILE A 52 -6.73 -19.63 -15.37
CA ILE A 52 -6.88 -20.69 -14.36
C ILE A 52 -8.19 -20.53 -13.57
N GLU A 53 -8.61 -19.30 -13.29
CA GLU A 53 -9.77 -19.00 -12.46
C GLU A 53 -10.98 -18.59 -13.30
N ARG A 54 -12.19 -18.94 -12.84
CA ARG A 54 -13.44 -18.53 -13.49
C ARG A 54 -13.83 -17.13 -13.01
N GLY A 55 -13.68 -16.14 -13.87
CA GLY A 55 -14.21 -14.79 -13.67
C GLY A 55 -13.13 -13.72 -13.77
N VAL A 56 -13.26 -12.87 -14.77
CA VAL A 56 -12.50 -11.62 -14.90
C VAL A 56 -13.37 -10.49 -14.36
N PRO A 57 -12.81 -9.54 -13.60
CA PRO A 57 -13.53 -8.32 -13.22
C PRO A 57 -14.18 -7.66 -14.44
N THR A 58 -15.47 -7.34 -14.36
CA THR A 58 -16.22 -6.77 -15.49
C THR A 58 -16.45 -5.27 -15.36
N LYS A 59 -16.30 -4.71 -14.16
CA LYS A 59 -16.43 -3.27 -13.91
C LYS A 59 -15.05 -2.63 -13.83
N ALA A 60 -14.93 -1.40 -14.34
CA ALA A 60 -13.66 -0.67 -14.37
C ALA A 60 -12.98 -0.59 -12.99
N ASP A 61 -13.73 -0.26 -11.93
CA ASP A 61 -13.18 -0.18 -10.57
C ASP A 61 -12.64 -1.52 -10.05
N GLU A 62 -13.24 -2.62 -10.48
CA GLU A 62 -12.83 -3.96 -10.07
C GLU A 62 -11.53 -4.39 -10.76
N VAL A 63 -11.39 -4.02 -12.03
CA VAL A 63 -10.13 -4.17 -12.78
C VAL A 63 -9.01 -3.40 -12.10
N LEU A 64 -9.27 -2.14 -11.69
CA LEU A 64 -8.27 -1.34 -10.98
C LEU A 64 -7.90 -1.94 -9.61
N GLN A 65 -8.89 -2.45 -8.87
CA GLN A 65 -8.65 -3.13 -7.58
C GLN A 65 -7.79 -4.38 -7.76
N GLU A 66 -8.04 -5.17 -8.82
CA GLU A 66 -7.24 -6.35 -9.13
C GLU A 66 -5.80 -5.98 -9.52
N LYS A 67 -5.63 -4.97 -10.38
CA LYS A 67 -4.29 -4.46 -10.74
C LYS A 67 -3.51 -4.01 -9.51
N LEU A 68 -4.15 -3.23 -8.63
CA LEU A 68 -3.51 -2.78 -7.40
C LEU A 68 -3.17 -3.96 -6.48
N PHE A 69 -4.05 -4.96 -6.37
CA PHE A 69 -3.77 -6.17 -5.59
C PHE A 69 -2.50 -6.89 -6.06
N TYR A 70 -2.32 -7.11 -7.36
CA TYR A 70 -1.11 -7.76 -7.88
C TYR A 70 0.14 -6.91 -7.67
N LEU A 71 0.05 -5.57 -7.81
CA LEU A 71 1.15 -4.67 -7.48
C LEU A 71 1.50 -4.74 -5.98
N ILE A 72 0.51 -4.78 -5.09
CA ILE A 72 0.73 -4.95 -3.65
C ILE A 72 1.50 -6.25 -3.38
N LYS A 73 1.08 -7.38 -3.97
CA LYS A 73 1.70 -8.68 -3.72
C LYS A 73 3.10 -8.83 -4.32
N HIS A 74 3.42 -8.17 -5.43
CA HIS A 74 4.63 -8.49 -6.21
C HIS A 74 5.60 -7.32 -6.39
N TYR A 75 5.10 -6.08 -6.33
CA TYR A 75 5.93 -4.88 -6.40
C TYR A 75 6.23 -4.32 -5.01
N PHE A 76 5.19 -4.01 -4.23
CA PHE A 76 5.32 -3.48 -2.87
C PHE A 76 5.69 -4.57 -1.84
N ILE A 77 5.25 -5.81 -2.08
CA ILE A 77 5.59 -7.08 -1.40
C ILE A 77 5.18 -7.13 0.08
N GLU A 78 5.75 -6.28 0.93
CA GLU A 78 5.61 -6.39 2.38
C GLU A 78 4.73 -5.30 2.99
N LYS A 79 4.44 -4.25 2.21
CA LYS A 79 3.80 -3.04 2.72
C LYS A 79 2.68 -2.58 1.79
N LEU A 80 1.65 -1.99 2.39
CA LEU A 80 0.63 -1.27 1.64
C LEU A 80 1.26 -0.02 1.03
N PRO A 81 0.96 0.30 -0.24
CA PRO A 81 1.36 1.56 -0.83
C PRO A 81 0.62 2.72 -0.16
N THR A 82 1.24 3.89 -0.18
CA THR A 82 0.57 5.14 0.19
C THR A 82 -0.36 5.59 -0.94
N GLU A 83 -1.35 6.40 -0.60
CA GLU A 83 -2.27 7.00 -1.55
C GLU A 83 -1.52 7.85 -2.59
N ALA A 84 -0.42 8.51 -2.19
CA ALA A 84 0.45 9.23 -3.12
C ALA A 84 1.10 8.28 -4.14
N GLY A 85 1.65 7.14 -3.69
CA GLY A 85 2.22 6.14 -4.58
C GLY A 85 1.18 5.56 -5.56
N ILE A 86 -0.04 5.34 -5.10
CA ILE A 86 -1.15 4.91 -5.97
C ILE A 86 -1.52 5.99 -6.97
N SER A 87 -1.65 7.24 -6.54
CA SER A 87 -1.96 8.38 -7.42
C SER A 87 -0.95 8.49 -8.55
N THR A 88 0.33 8.28 -8.25
CA THR A 88 1.38 8.35 -9.26
C THR A 88 1.30 7.21 -10.29
N ILE A 89 1.06 5.98 -9.85
CA ILE A 89 1.00 4.81 -10.75
C ILE A 89 -0.28 4.81 -11.57
N PHE A 90 -1.42 5.12 -10.96
CA PHE A 90 -2.74 5.02 -11.58
C PHE A 90 -3.23 6.36 -12.16
N GLN A 91 -2.46 7.44 -12.00
CA GLN A 91 -2.83 8.81 -12.41
C GLN A 91 -4.18 9.24 -11.84
N LEU A 92 -4.40 8.93 -10.56
CA LEU A 92 -5.65 9.20 -9.85
C LEU A 92 -5.53 10.40 -8.92
N THR A 93 -6.67 11.01 -8.60
CA THR A 93 -6.74 12.01 -7.53
C THR A 93 -6.48 11.36 -6.17
N PRO A 94 -5.99 12.09 -5.15
CA PRO A 94 -5.78 11.54 -3.82
C PRO A 94 -7.02 10.85 -3.21
N SER A 95 -8.22 11.41 -3.43
CA SER A 95 -9.48 10.81 -2.97
C SER A 95 -9.81 9.49 -3.67
N SER A 96 -9.54 9.41 -4.98
CA SER A 96 -9.75 8.19 -5.77
C SER A 96 -8.73 7.12 -5.38
N SER A 97 -7.47 7.48 -5.18
CA SER A 97 -6.42 6.58 -4.69
C SER A 97 -6.74 6.00 -3.30
N LYS A 98 -7.21 6.85 -2.38
CA LYS A 98 -7.69 6.41 -1.06
C LYS A 98 -8.81 5.39 -1.17
N THR A 99 -9.78 5.66 -2.05
CA THR A 99 -10.93 4.78 -2.28
C THR A 99 -10.51 3.46 -2.93
N LEU A 100 -9.62 3.51 -3.92
CA LEU A 100 -9.08 2.34 -4.61
C LEU A 100 -8.36 1.42 -3.62
N LEU A 101 -7.49 1.96 -2.77
CA LEU A 101 -6.78 1.19 -1.75
C LEU A 101 -7.75 0.56 -0.75
N LYS A 102 -8.70 1.35 -0.22
CA LYS A 102 -9.72 0.87 0.71
C LYS A 102 -10.51 -0.32 0.14
N ASN A 103 -10.98 -0.18 -1.09
CA ASN A 103 -11.79 -1.21 -1.75
C ASN A 103 -10.95 -2.45 -2.08
N THR A 104 -9.69 -2.26 -2.47
CA THR A 104 -8.73 -3.36 -2.70
C THR A 104 -8.47 -4.14 -1.41
N ILE A 105 -8.21 -3.45 -0.31
CA ILE A 105 -8.05 -4.06 1.03
C ILE A 105 -9.31 -4.82 1.41
N SER A 106 -10.49 -4.25 1.22
CA SER A 106 -11.76 -4.90 1.57
C SER A 106 -12.01 -6.15 0.75
N ARG A 107 -11.77 -6.11 -0.57
CA ARG A 107 -12.01 -7.22 -1.51
C ARG A 107 -11.04 -8.37 -1.28
N TYR A 108 -9.76 -8.07 -1.05
CA TYR A 108 -8.68 -9.04 -0.95
C TYR A 108 -8.15 -9.21 0.48
N ARG A 109 -8.97 -8.91 1.50
CA ARG A 109 -8.56 -8.83 2.91
C ARG A 109 -7.77 -10.04 3.39
N ILE A 110 -8.25 -11.25 3.08
CA ILE A 110 -7.60 -12.51 3.46
C ILE A 110 -6.20 -12.62 2.85
N HIS A 111 -6.03 -12.24 1.58
CA HIS A 111 -4.75 -12.33 0.87
C HIS A 111 -3.76 -11.22 1.26
N LEU A 112 -4.26 -10.14 1.87
CA LEU A 112 -3.50 -8.95 2.27
C LEU A 112 -3.27 -8.87 3.78
N GLU A 113 -3.80 -9.79 4.58
CA GLU A 113 -3.75 -9.72 6.05
C GLU A 113 -2.33 -9.53 6.60
N GLU A 114 -1.38 -10.33 6.12
CA GLU A 114 0.03 -10.23 6.53
C GLU A 114 0.66 -8.89 6.14
N ILE A 115 0.37 -8.40 4.93
CA ILE A 115 0.87 -7.12 4.43
C ILE A 115 0.28 -5.95 5.23
N ILE A 116 -1.01 -6.02 5.55
CA ILE A 116 -1.67 -5.05 6.43
C ILE A 116 -0.98 -5.05 7.79
N ARG A 117 -0.74 -6.23 8.38
CA ARG A 117 -0.08 -6.36 9.67
C ARG A 117 1.34 -5.78 9.65
N ASN A 118 2.13 -6.07 8.62
CA ASN A 118 3.49 -5.55 8.48
C ASN A 118 3.51 -4.03 8.30
N SER A 119 2.56 -3.48 7.54
CA SER A 119 2.41 -2.03 7.36
C SER A 119 2.07 -1.33 8.68
N ILE A 120 1.21 -1.94 9.50
CA ILE A 120 0.89 -1.43 10.84
C ILE A 120 2.11 -1.47 11.76
N LYS A 121 2.83 -2.60 11.79
CA LYS A 121 4.05 -2.75 12.61
C LYS A 121 5.09 -1.67 12.31
N GLU A 122 5.34 -1.41 11.03
CA GLU A 122 6.30 -0.39 10.62
C GLU A 122 5.91 0.99 11.17
N VAL A 123 4.65 1.38 10.98
CA VAL A 123 4.14 2.67 11.45
C VAL A 123 4.18 2.78 12.98
N LEU A 124 3.94 1.68 13.70
CA LEU A 124 4.06 1.64 15.16
C LEU A 124 5.52 1.64 15.66
N GLY A 125 6.50 1.39 14.78
CA GLY A 125 7.92 1.47 15.10
C GLY A 125 8.51 2.88 15.04
N ASP A 126 7.86 3.80 14.31
CA ASP A 126 8.31 5.19 14.14
C ASP A 126 7.45 6.15 14.98
N ILE A 127 7.77 6.24 16.28
CA ILE A 127 6.96 6.95 17.28
C ILE A 127 7.73 8.04 18.02
N GLU A 128 7.02 9.12 18.34
CA GLU A 128 7.45 10.12 19.29
C GLU A 128 6.59 9.99 20.56
N ARG A 129 7.23 9.68 21.69
CA ARG A 129 6.55 9.56 23.00
C ARG A 129 6.60 10.91 23.72
N THR A 130 5.45 11.42 24.15
CA THR A 130 5.36 12.55 25.09
C THR A 130 4.71 12.10 26.41
N ASP A 131 4.72 12.97 27.43
CA ASP A 131 4.33 12.60 28.79
C ASP A 131 2.89 12.08 28.91
N ASP A 132 1.95 12.52 28.07
CA ASP A 132 0.53 12.12 28.16
C ASP A 132 -0.02 11.40 26.90
N LYS A 133 0.69 11.49 25.78
CA LYS A 133 0.22 10.95 24.48
C LYS A 133 1.35 10.32 23.70
N VAL A 134 0.99 9.40 22.81
CA VAL A 134 1.92 8.85 21.81
C VAL A 134 1.55 9.45 20.46
N LYS A 135 2.55 10.05 19.80
CA LYS A 135 2.42 10.58 18.44
C LYS A 135 3.03 9.59 17.46
N ILE A 136 2.34 9.39 16.35
CA ILE A 136 2.66 8.42 15.31
C ILE A 136 2.57 9.13 13.97
N VAL A 137 3.59 9.00 13.13
CA VAL A 137 3.58 9.52 11.75
C VAL A 137 3.00 8.44 10.84
N ILE A 138 1.90 8.76 10.16
CA ILE A 138 1.23 7.84 9.23
C ILE A 138 1.03 8.55 7.90
N GLN A 139 1.68 8.04 6.86
CA GLN A 139 1.57 8.59 5.50
C GLN A 139 0.38 8.05 4.71
N SER A 140 -0.30 7.03 5.23
CA SER A 140 -1.50 6.44 4.61
C SER A 140 -2.70 6.46 5.53
N ASP A 141 -3.74 7.14 5.08
CA ASP A 141 -5.03 7.20 5.77
C ASP A 141 -5.69 5.82 5.87
N ASN A 142 -5.50 4.96 4.85
CA ASN A 142 -5.99 3.59 4.88
C ASN A 142 -5.31 2.77 5.98
N ILE A 143 -4.01 2.94 6.23
CA ILE A 143 -3.32 2.28 7.35
C ILE A 143 -3.91 2.73 8.69
N LYS A 144 -4.08 4.05 8.88
CA LYS A 144 -4.76 4.60 10.07
C LYS A 144 -6.16 4.02 10.26
N ASP A 145 -6.93 3.90 9.18
CA ASP A 145 -8.28 3.31 9.23
C ASP A 145 -8.23 1.82 9.61
N GLN A 146 -7.23 1.05 9.14
CA GLN A 146 -7.03 -0.34 9.58
C GLN A 146 -6.70 -0.44 11.08
N ILE A 147 -5.81 0.42 11.60
CA ILE A 147 -5.49 0.47 13.03
C ILE A 147 -6.76 0.76 13.85
N ASN A 148 -7.51 1.79 13.46
CA ASN A 148 -8.75 2.16 14.12
C ASN A 148 -9.84 1.08 14.07
N MET A 149 -9.87 0.29 12.99
CA MET A 149 -10.75 -0.88 12.88
C MET A 149 -10.35 -1.95 13.89
N VAL A 150 -9.05 -2.24 14.04
CA VAL A 150 -8.55 -3.24 15.01
C VAL A 150 -8.87 -2.83 16.44
N ILE A 151 -8.67 -1.54 16.80
CA ILE A 151 -9.07 -1.01 18.11
C ILE A 151 -10.56 -1.23 18.34
N ALA A 152 -11.40 -0.81 17.39
CA ALA A 152 -12.85 -0.94 17.52
C ALA A 152 -13.33 -2.40 17.64
N GLN A 153 -12.66 -3.33 16.95
CA GLN A 153 -13.03 -4.75 16.94
C GLN A 153 -12.56 -5.50 18.20
N LYS A 154 -11.35 -5.21 18.68
CA LYS A 154 -10.71 -5.98 19.77
C LYS A 154 -10.81 -5.31 21.14
N LYS A 155 -10.84 -3.98 21.19
CA LYS A 155 -10.86 -3.18 22.43
C LYS A 155 -11.73 -1.92 22.25
N PRO A 156 -13.06 -2.05 22.12
CA PRO A 156 -13.96 -0.94 21.78
C PRO A 156 -14.02 0.18 22.83
N THR A 157 -13.54 -0.06 24.06
CA THR A 157 -13.45 0.96 25.11
C THR A 157 -12.26 1.91 24.95
N LEU A 158 -11.28 1.57 24.11
CA LEU A 158 -10.09 2.40 23.87
C LEU A 158 -10.38 3.50 22.85
N LYS A 159 -9.65 4.61 22.96
CA LYS A 159 -9.76 5.72 22.01
C LYS A 159 -9.05 5.39 20.70
N LYS A 160 -9.66 5.77 19.58
CA LYS A 160 -9.08 5.71 18.24
C LYS A 160 -7.92 6.72 18.08
N LEU A 161 -7.10 6.51 17.06
CA LEU A 161 -6.13 7.50 16.60
C LEU A 161 -6.86 8.72 16.04
N ILE A 162 -6.43 9.90 16.47
CA ILE A 162 -6.97 11.19 16.03
C ILE A 162 -5.85 12.05 15.42
N SER A 163 -6.18 12.86 14.42
CA SER A 163 -5.21 13.74 13.78
C SER A 163 -4.75 14.84 14.74
N VAL A 164 -3.45 15.11 14.76
CA VAL A 164 -2.88 16.24 15.47
C VAL A 164 -3.16 17.52 14.69
N LYS A 165 -3.67 18.57 15.36
CA LYS A 165 -3.92 19.87 14.72
C LYS A 165 -2.63 20.42 14.15
N SER A 166 -2.71 20.98 12.93
CA SER A 166 -1.58 21.59 12.21
C SER A 166 -0.50 20.60 11.73
N SER A 167 -0.78 19.30 11.71
CA SER A 167 0.11 18.29 11.12
C SER A 167 -0.55 17.56 9.96
N ALA A 168 0.21 17.35 8.87
CA ALA A 168 -0.29 16.73 7.65
C ALA A 168 -0.40 15.20 7.73
N GLY A 169 0.28 14.56 8.69
CA GLY A 169 0.35 13.10 8.80
C GLY A 169 0.68 12.58 10.19
N GLN A 170 0.58 13.41 11.23
CA GLN A 170 0.72 12.96 12.62
C GLN A 170 -0.63 12.66 13.24
N TYR A 171 -0.67 11.55 13.96
CA TYR A 171 -1.81 11.10 14.72
C TYR A 171 -1.40 10.89 16.16
N GLU A 172 -2.32 11.06 17.08
CA GLU A 172 -2.10 10.84 18.51
C GLU A 172 -3.11 9.85 19.07
N CYS A 173 -2.67 9.10 20.08
CA CYS A 173 -3.54 8.29 20.90
C CYS A 173 -3.06 8.28 22.37
N PRO A 174 -3.94 7.94 23.32
CA PRO A 174 -3.57 7.69 24.71
C PRO A 174 -2.59 6.52 24.86
N LYS A 175 -1.84 6.50 25.98
CA LYS A 175 -0.86 5.45 26.29
C LYS A 175 -1.46 4.04 26.37
N ASP A 176 -2.68 3.89 26.88
CA ASP A 176 -3.38 2.60 26.98
C ASP A 176 -3.79 2.08 25.59
N THR A 177 -4.25 2.95 24.68
CA THR A 177 -4.44 2.60 23.27
C THR A 177 -3.13 2.12 22.65
N PHE A 178 -2.03 2.86 22.87
CA PHE A 178 -0.75 2.50 22.29
C PHE A 178 -0.20 1.18 22.85
N ALA A 179 -0.26 0.96 24.16
CA ALA A 179 0.17 -0.29 24.79
C ALA A 179 -0.60 -1.51 24.27
N PHE A 180 -1.90 -1.36 23.99
CA PHE A 180 -2.68 -2.41 23.33
C PHE A 180 -2.15 -2.69 21.92
N LEU A 181 -1.91 -1.65 21.11
CA LEU A 181 -1.38 -1.80 19.76
C LEU A 181 0.02 -2.43 19.76
N GLU A 182 0.90 -2.05 20.67
CA GLU A 182 2.20 -2.70 20.86
C GLU A 182 2.00 -4.19 21.14
N SER A 183 1.15 -4.58 22.09
CA SER A 183 0.94 -5.99 22.45
C SER A 183 0.34 -6.86 21.33
N GLU A 184 -0.39 -6.24 20.40
CA GLU A 184 -1.07 -6.92 19.29
C GLU A 184 -0.15 -7.07 18.07
N PHE A 185 0.74 -6.09 17.84
CA PHE A 185 1.51 -6.00 16.61
C PHE A 185 3.02 -6.20 16.80
N LEU A 186 3.62 -5.76 17.90
CA LEU A 186 5.07 -5.83 18.16
C LEU A 186 5.42 -7.01 19.06
#